data_AF-A0A074SIL0-F1
#
_entry.id   AF-A0A074SIL0-F1
#
_cell.length_a   1.000
_cell.length_b   1.000
_cell.length_c   1.000
_cell.angle_alpha   90.00
_cell.angle_beta   90.00
_cell.angle_gamma   90.00
#
_symmetry.space_group_name_H-M   'P 1'
#
loop_
_entity.id
_entity.type
_entity.pdbx_description
1 polymer ?
#
loop_
_entity_poly.entity_id
_entity_poly.type
_entity_poly.pdbx_seq_one_letter_code
_entity_poly.pdbx_strand_id
1 'polypeptide(L)'
;MLTTLNNDRHALWGRAFPNYFESYTYQALAVPRSLAALEDANVLAKAAKTIQWIIALGKAPKNARQGAARYITLSMLKSILHATKIPQEITRLADPRLIEGCVELMASVEPLFGYEYGYVCFRILNLAISACMLKRVGRLDTTIQRMSSVSESLLVLWEDTAALVYWDIRRGGRIALGLCLVFTADALDRLMELLHDNQKQYFIVLKVLQSMGLSGLMLILRGHIQVGGVEIMNNTRRGDLVESHIQPYSRLLWRYLLAVPQYIEHESQAVYEIHIHVTYWARFRDAHFIDIEDSRNLLQALNEYLLLPSTSRLVGAMILLRFVEPLVVPGCEDLVPTLVERSLRLMWNSILDDGPSTSTARVLVTSVLTSIRYIFQEIKPKTFSHQKWIVKLVDAIFDESLTDLVLRVLVASPDFVPGQQGTTASVPIMFIHFSLDRRHREALQRCI
;
A
#
# COMPACT_ATOMS: atom_id res chain seq x y z
N MET A 1 18.22 6.33 -31.46
CA MET A 1 19.62 5.91 -31.29
C MET A 1 20.07 6.31 -29.90
N LEU A 2 20.00 5.38 -28.94
CA LEU A 2 20.60 5.48 -27.62
C LEU A 2 21.45 4.21 -27.44
N THR A 3 22.74 4.44 -27.56
CA THR A 3 23.83 3.49 -27.77
C THR A 3 24.18 2.74 -26.49
N THR A 4 23.88 1.43 -26.48
CA THR A 4 24.80 0.28 -26.25
C THR A 4 25.84 0.27 -25.11
N LEU A 5 25.96 1.29 -24.25
CA LEU A 5 26.95 1.33 -23.16
C LEU A 5 26.43 0.79 -21.80
N ASN A 6 25.17 0.37 -21.72
CA ASN A 6 24.53 -0.06 -20.47
C ASN A 6 24.18 -1.57 -20.41
N ASN A 7 24.36 -2.32 -21.49
CA ASN A 7 23.90 -3.72 -21.58
C ASN A 7 24.60 -4.66 -20.58
N ASP A 8 25.89 -4.44 -20.29
CA ASP A 8 26.63 -5.32 -19.37
C ASP A 8 26.19 -5.17 -17.90
N ARG A 9 25.76 -3.96 -17.49
CA ARG A 9 25.17 -3.74 -16.16
C ARG A 9 23.79 -4.38 -16.05
N HIS A 10 22.98 -4.28 -17.11
CA HIS A 10 21.65 -4.89 -17.13
C HIS A 10 21.68 -6.43 -17.08
N ALA A 11 22.67 -7.07 -17.68
CA ALA A 11 22.81 -8.54 -17.65
C ALA A 11 22.92 -9.11 -16.22
N LEU A 12 23.51 -8.35 -15.29
CA LEU A 12 23.66 -8.75 -13.88
C LEU A 12 22.38 -8.53 -13.05
N TRP A 13 21.46 -7.69 -13.54
CA TRP A 13 20.23 -7.33 -12.83
C TRP A 13 19.04 -8.24 -13.14
N GLY A 14 19.20 -9.15 -14.12
CA GLY A 14 18.20 -10.15 -14.48
C GLY A 14 17.10 -9.59 -15.37
N ARG A 15 15.90 -10.18 -15.25
CA ARG A 15 14.77 -9.84 -16.11
C ARG A 15 14.25 -8.43 -15.80
N ALA A 16 13.94 -7.67 -16.86
CA ALA A 16 13.30 -6.36 -16.74
C ALA A 16 11.83 -6.48 -16.31
N PHE A 17 11.28 -5.41 -15.75
CA PHE A 17 9.86 -5.24 -15.51
C PHE A 17 9.06 -5.28 -16.84
N PRO A 18 7.90 -5.96 -16.92
CA PRO A 18 7.27 -6.83 -15.92
C PRO A 18 7.67 -8.31 -16.04
N ASN A 19 8.65 -8.66 -16.87
CA ASN A 19 8.98 -10.04 -17.27
C ASN A 19 9.43 -10.98 -16.12
N TYR A 20 9.73 -10.45 -14.93
CA TYR A 20 10.03 -11.28 -13.76
C TYR A 20 8.78 -11.71 -12.97
N PHE A 21 7.62 -11.12 -13.24
CA PHE A 21 6.45 -11.24 -12.34
C PHE A 21 5.97 -12.67 -12.14
N GLU A 22 5.88 -13.45 -13.21
CA GLU A 22 5.41 -14.84 -13.17
C GLU A 22 6.20 -15.73 -12.21
N SER A 23 7.45 -15.38 -11.89
CA SER A 23 8.28 -16.15 -10.96
C SER A 23 8.13 -15.75 -9.50
N TYR A 24 7.39 -14.68 -9.20
CA TYR A 24 7.31 -14.09 -7.86
C TYR A 24 5.89 -13.77 -7.40
N THR A 25 4.88 -14.22 -8.15
CA THR A 25 3.50 -14.24 -7.65
C THR A 25 3.41 -15.14 -6.44
N TYR A 26 2.43 -14.91 -5.56
CA TYR A 26 2.19 -15.81 -4.43
C TYR A 26 2.00 -17.26 -4.89
N GLN A 27 1.28 -17.51 -5.98
CA GLN A 27 1.08 -18.86 -6.51
C GLN A 27 2.40 -19.50 -6.94
N ALA A 28 3.29 -18.75 -7.60
CA ALA A 28 4.60 -19.27 -8.02
C ALA A 28 5.51 -19.62 -6.84
N LEU A 29 5.32 -18.96 -5.70
CA LEU A 29 6.12 -19.16 -4.49
C LEU A 29 5.52 -20.18 -3.51
N ALA A 30 4.24 -20.50 -3.66
CA ALA A 30 3.51 -21.49 -2.85
C ALA A 30 3.82 -22.96 -3.24
N VAL A 31 4.59 -23.20 -4.31
CA VAL A 31 4.87 -24.55 -4.83
C VAL A 31 5.46 -25.47 -3.73
N PRO A 32 4.83 -26.64 -3.46
CA PRO A 32 5.17 -27.50 -2.32
C PRO A 32 6.62 -27.98 -2.26
N ARG A 33 7.08 -28.22 -1.03
CA ARG A 33 8.39 -28.77 -0.63
C ARG A 33 8.88 -30.03 -1.38
N SER A 34 8.03 -30.76 -2.11
CA SER A 34 8.32 -32.14 -2.54
C SER A 34 9.35 -32.29 -3.67
N LEU A 35 10.00 -31.20 -4.13
CA LEU A 35 11.15 -31.22 -5.03
C LEU A 35 12.42 -30.60 -4.42
N ALA A 36 12.35 -30.03 -3.20
CA ALA A 36 13.44 -29.29 -2.57
C ALA A 36 14.27 -30.13 -1.57
N ALA A 37 13.95 -31.42 -1.41
CA ALA A 37 14.56 -32.31 -0.41
C ALA A 37 15.93 -32.90 -0.81
N LEU A 38 16.55 -32.41 -1.89
CA LEU A 38 17.98 -32.56 -2.12
C LEU A 38 18.63 -31.20 -1.87
N GLU A 39 18.84 -30.95 -0.59
CA GLU A 39 19.53 -29.78 -0.05
C GLU A 39 20.95 -29.73 -0.64
N ASP A 40 21.18 -28.78 -1.55
CA ASP A 40 22.53 -28.48 -1.96
C ASP A 40 23.20 -27.68 -0.84
N ALA A 41 24.01 -28.34 -0.01
CA ALA A 41 24.81 -27.70 1.03
C ALA A 41 25.61 -26.50 0.47
N ASN A 42 25.93 -26.50 -0.83
CA ASN A 42 26.54 -25.37 -1.52
C ASN A 42 25.62 -24.15 -1.59
N VAL A 43 24.31 -24.32 -1.80
CA VAL A 43 23.34 -23.21 -1.83
C VAL A 43 23.22 -22.57 -0.45
N LEU A 44 23.18 -23.36 0.63
CA LEU A 44 23.15 -22.85 2.00
C LEU A 44 24.44 -22.12 2.37
N ALA A 45 25.60 -22.68 2.02
CA ALA A 45 26.89 -22.04 2.24
C ALA A 45 27.02 -20.73 1.44
N LYS A 46 26.55 -20.74 0.18
CA LYS A 46 26.51 -19.54 -0.67
C LYS A 46 25.59 -18.48 -0.09
N ALA A 47 24.40 -18.84 0.39
CA ALA A 47 23.48 -17.92 1.04
C ALA A 47 24.09 -17.27 2.28
N ALA A 48 24.67 -18.06 3.19
CA ALA A 48 25.34 -17.56 4.39
C ALA A 48 26.48 -16.59 4.07
N LYS A 49 27.34 -16.95 3.11
CA LYS A 49 28.43 -16.08 2.66
C LYS A 49 27.91 -14.79 2.04
N THR A 50 26.82 -14.88 1.26
CA THR A 50 26.16 -13.71 0.65
C THR A 50 25.63 -12.77 1.73
N ILE A 51 24.94 -13.28 2.75
CA ILE A 51 24.43 -12.48 3.88
C ILE A 51 25.59 -11.71 4.55
N GLN A 52 26.73 -12.36 4.78
CA GLN A 52 27.90 -11.69 5.34
C GLN A 52 28.44 -10.58 4.43
N TRP A 53 28.47 -10.78 3.12
CA TRP A 53 28.88 -9.73 2.17
C TRP A 53 27.91 -8.55 2.16
N ILE A 54 26.61 -8.78 2.26
CA ILE A 54 25.61 -7.71 2.36
C ILE A 54 25.81 -6.93 3.67
N ILE A 55 26.00 -7.60 4.80
CA ILE A 55 26.30 -6.94 6.08
C ILE A 55 27.59 -6.10 5.99
N ALA A 56 28.63 -6.62 5.34
CA ALA A 56 29.88 -5.90 5.14
C ALA A 56 29.70 -4.67 4.23
N LEU A 57 28.83 -4.76 3.22
CA LEU A 57 28.51 -3.64 2.32
C LEU A 57 27.92 -2.45 3.08
N GLY A 58 26.99 -2.69 4.02
CA GLY A 58 26.41 -1.61 4.84
C GLY A 58 27.48 -0.82 5.59
N LYS A 59 28.51 -1.51 6.11
CA LYS A 59 29.63 -0.88 6.83
C LYS A 59 30.70 -0.25 5.95
N ALA A 60 30.68 -0.50 4.64
CA ALA A 60 31.71 -0.01 3.75
C ALA A 60 31.67 1.53 3.65
N PRO A 61 32.82 2.21 3.50
CA PRO A 61 32.87 3.65 3.22
C PRO A 61 32.05 4.02 1.98
N LYS A 62 31.36 5.16 1.99
CA LYS A 62 30.42 5.58 0.90
C LYS A 62 31.02 5.47 -0.50
N ASN A 63 32.30 5.82 -0.67
CA ASN A 63 33.03 5.74 -1.94
C ASN A 63 33.31 4.30 -2.43
N ALA A 64 33.36 3.31 -1.52
CA ALA A 64 33.58 1.91 -1.84
C ALA A 64 32.29 1.11 -2.05
N ARG A 65 31.15 1.60 -1.55
CA ARG A 65 29.85 0.90 -1.58
C ARG A 65 29.41 0.52 -3.00
N GLN A 66 29.50 1.44 -3.96
CA GLN A 66 29.04 1.18 -5.33
C GLN A 66 29.90 0.13 -6.05
N GLY A 67 31.21 0.09 -5.77
CA GLY A 67 32.11 -0.96 -6.28
C GLY A 67 31.83 -2.31 -5.62
N ALA A 68 31.63 -2.31 -4.30
CA ALA A 68 31.34 -3.51 -3.52
C ALA A 68 30.00 -4.16 -3.89
N ALA A 69 28.96 -3.36 -4.13
CA ALA A 69 27.63 -3.83 -4.53
C ALA A 69 27.66 -4.67 -5.83
N ARG A 70 28.57 -4.35 -6.77
CA ARG A 70 28.69 -5.08 -8.05
C ARG A 70 29.13 -6.53 -7.89
N TYR A 71 29.77 -6.89 -6.78
CA TYR A 71 30.18 -8.27 -6.52
C TYR A 71 29.03 -9.15 -6.01
N ILE A 72 27.94 -8.54 -5.55
CA ILE A 72 26.76 -9.26 -5.08
C ILE A 72 25.80 -9.43 -6.26
N THR A 73 25.82 -10.60 -6.88
CA THR A 73 25.03 -10.89 -8.10
C THR A 73 23.60 -11.34 -7.81
N LEU A 74 22.71 -11.27 -8.80
CA LEU A 74 21.33 -11.79 -8.67
C LEU A 74 21.29 -13.27 -8.26
N SER A 75 22.20 -14.11 -8.78
CA SER A 75 22.30 -15.53 -8.41
C SER A 75 22.58 -15.73 -6.91
N MET A 76 23.38 -14.84 -6.32
CA MET A 76 23.68 -14.86 -4.89
C MET A 76 22.45 -14.46 -4.06
N LEU A 77 21.72 -13.42 -4.48
CA LEU A 77 20.48 -13.04 -3.81
C LEU A 77 19.40 -14.12 -3.92
N LYS A 78 19.27 -14.77 -5.09
CA LYS A 78 18.39 -15.92 -5.28
C LYS A 78 18.77 -17.09 -4.38
N SER A 79 20.06 -17.30 -4.08
CA SER A 79 20.49 -18.32 -3.12
C SER A 79 20.00 -18.03 -1.70
N ILE A 80 19.95 -16.76 -1.29
CA ILE A 80 19.33 -16.35 -0.02
C ILE A 80 17.83 -16.69 -0.03
N LEU A 81 17.09 -16.26 -1.06
CA LEU A 81 15.66 -16.57 -1.15
C LEU A 81 15.39 -18.09 -1.18
N HIS A 82 16.25 -18.87 -1.84
CA HIS A 82 16.15 -20.32 -1.81
C HIS A 82 16.37 -20.89 -0.41
N ALA A 83 17.37 -20.40 0.32
CA ALA A 83 17.62 -20.80 1.70
C ALA A 83 16.42 -20.50 2.62
N THR A 84 15.71 -19.38 2.41
CA THR A 84 14.52 -19.04 3.24
C THR A 84 13.34 -20.00 3.10
N LYS A 85 13.35 -20.91 2.11
CA LYS A 85 12.39 -22.01 2.02
C LYS A 85 12.57 -23.04 3.16
N ILE A 86 13.75 -23.07 3.77
CA ILE A 86 14.06 -23.81 4.99
C ILE A 86 13.83 -22.88 6.18
N PRO A 87 12.81 -23.12 7.02
CA PRO A 87 12.44 -22.21 8.11
C PRO A 87 13.59 -21.84 9.05
N GLN A 88 14.48 -22.78 9.34
CA GLN A 88 15.64 -22.58 10.22
C GLN A 88 16.60 -21.51 9.69
N GLU A 89 16.65 -21.32 8.37
CA GLU A 89 17.54 -20.34 7.74
C GLU A 89 17.06 -18.89 7.93
N ILE A 90 15.79 -18.68 8.31
CA ILE A 90 15.27 -17.34 8.64
C ILE A 90 16.04 -16.70 9.79
N THR A 91 16.55 -17.50 10.74
CA THR A 91 17.36 -17.01 11.86
C THR A 91 18.61 -16.24 11.39
N ARG A 92 19.15 -16.57 10.21
CA ARG A 92 20.31 -15.87 9.63
C ARG A 92 19.96 -14.47 9.11
N LEU A 93 18.68 -14.21 8.82
CA LEU A 93 18.20 -12.89 8.40
C LEU A 93 17.89 -11.97 9.58
N ALA A 94 17.79 -12.51 10.80
CA ALA A 94 17.50 -11.75 12.02
C ALA A 94 18.74 -11.01 12.58
N ASP A 95 19.54 -10.41 11.69
CA ASP A 95 20.64 -9.51 11.99
C ASP A 95 20.30 -8.10 11.47
N PRO A 96 20.12 -7.10 12.35
CA PRO A 96 19.70 -5.76 11.95
C PRO A 96 20.70 -5.06 11.01
N ARG A 97 21.97 -5.46 11.02
CA ARG A 97 23.00 -4.90 10.12
C ARG A 97 22.78 -5.30 8.67
N LEU A 98 21.98 -6.35 8.42
CA LEU A 98 21.60 -6.75 7.07
C LEU A 98 20.72 -5.70 6.39
N ILE A 99 19.94 -4.93 7.15
CA ILE A 99 19.02 -3.92 6.62
C ILE A 99 19.79 -2.84 5.84
N GLU A 100 20.82 -2.24 6.45
CA GLU A 100 21.64 -1.22 5.79
C GLU A 100 22.28 -1.75 4.51
N GLY A 101 22.85 -2.96 4.56
CA GLY A 101 23.42 -3.59 3.36
C GLY A 101 22.42 -3.82 2.24
N CYS A 102 21.19 -4.23 2.57
CA CYS A 102 20.12 -4.38 1.58
C CYS A 102 19.70 -3.03 0.98
N VAL A 103 19.63 -1.96 1.79
CA VAL A 103 19.33 -0.60 1.29
C VAL A 103 20.41 -0.14 0.31
N GLU A 104 21.69 -0.41 0.60
CA GLU A 104 22.79 -0.10 -0.33
C GLU A 104 22.71 -0.88 -1.64
N LEU A 105 22.28 -2.15 -1.59
CA LEU A 105 22.04 -2.92 -2.81
C LEU A 105 20.88 -2.37 -3.62
N MET A 106 19.78 -2.00 -2.96
CA MET A 106 18.63 -1.37 -3.60
C MET A 106 19.04 -0.08 -4.31
N ALA A 107 19.87 0.75 -3.65
CA ALA A 107 20.38 1.99 -4.23
C ALA A 107 21.37 1.81 -5.39
N SER A 108 21.87 0.59 -5.61
CA SER A 108 22.79 0.28 -6.72
C SER A 108 22.09 0.01 -8.05
N VAL A 109 20.75 -0.07 -8.04
CA VAL A 109 19.92 -0.35 -9.22
C VAL A 109 18.92 0.77 -9.42
N GLU A 110 18.88 1.30 -10.64
CA GLU A 110 17.94 2.35 -11.03
C GLU A 110 17.33 2.02 -12.41
N PRO A 111 16.00 2.01 -12.56
CA PRO A 111 15.00 2.14 -11.50
C PRO A 111 14.90 0.88 -10.63
N LEU A 112 14.59 1.04 -9.33
CA LEU A 112 14.68 0.00 -8.31
C LEU A 112 13.85 -1.25 -8.68
N PHE A 113 12.59 -1.05 -9.05
CA PHE A 113 11.68 -2.15 -9.41
C PHE A 113 11.68 -2.44 -10.92
N GLY A 114 12.51 -1.73 -11.69
CA GLY A 114 12.66 -1.96 -13.13
C GLY A 114 13.33 -3.29 -13.48
N TYR A 115 14.02 -3.92 -12.52
CA TYR A 115 14.71 -5.18 -12.72
C TYR A 115 14.50 -6.14 -11.54
N GLU A 116 14.56 -7.43 -11.84
CA GLU A 116 14.42 -8.54 -10.89
C GLU A 116 15.34 -8.39 -9.66
N TYR A 117 16.56 -7.87 -9.86
CA TYR A 117 17.52 -7.62 -8.79
C TYR A 117 16.97 -6.73 -7.67
N GLY A 118 16.45 -5.55 -7.98
CA GLY A 118 15.99 -4.62 -6.96
C GLY A 118 14.75 -5.14 -6.23
N TYR A 119 13.85 -5.83 -6.93
CA TYR A 119 12.73 -6.54 -6.30
C TYR A 119 13.21 -7.63 -5.31
N VAL A 120 14.19 -8.44 -5.71
CA VAL A 120 14.75 -9.50 -4.86
C VAL A 120 15.46 -8.91 -3.63
N CYS A 121 16.22 -7.82 -3.79
CA CYS A 121 16.81 -7.08 -2.67
C CYS A 121 15.75 -6.59 -1.69
N PHE A 122 14.68 -5.95 -2.20
CA PHE A 122 13.57 -5.48 -1.39
C PHE A 122 12.89 -6.62 -0.62
N ARG A 123 12.69 -7.78 -1.27
CA ARG A 123 12.13 -8.97 -0.63
C ARG A 123 13.00 -9.50 0.51
N ILE A 124 14.32 -9.57 0.31
CA ILE A 124 15.27 -9.98 1.35
C ILE A 124 15.26 -8.99 2.52
N LEU A 125 15.23 -7.69 2.23
CA LEU A 125 15.10 -6.64 3.25
C LEU A 125 13.85 -6.85 4.10
N ASN A 126 12.70 -7.08 3.47
CA ASN A 126 11.44 -7.31 4.20
C ASN A 126 11.50 -8.57 5.08
N LEU A 127 12.13 -9.65 4.59
CA LEU A 127 12.38 -10.88 5.37
C LEU A 127 13.26 -10.62 6.59
N ALA A 128 14.32 -9.84 6.41
CA ALA A 128 15.20 -9.45 7.50
C ALA A 128 14.50 -8.59 8.55
N ILE A 129 13.65 -7.63 8.14
CA ILE A 129 12.89 -6.79 9.07
C ILE A 129 11.97 -7.65 9.95
N SER A 130 11.13 -8.49 9.34
CA SER A 130 10.21 -9.34 10.08
C SER A 130 10.92 -10.34 10.98
N ALA A 131 12.03 -10.93 10.52
CA ALA A 131 12.85 -11.82 11.34
C ALA A 131 13.46 -11.08 12.54
N CYS A 132 13.95 -9.85 12.37
CA CYS A 132 14.41 -8.99 13.45
C CYS A 132 13.29 -8.63 14.43
N MET A 133 12.08 -8.34 13.93
CA MET A 133 10.91 -8.05 14.75
C MET A 133 10.53 -9.22 15.64
N LEU A 134 10.39 -10.41 15.07
CA LEU A 134 10.04 -11.62 15.80
C LEU A 134 11.13 -12.04 16.78
N LYS A 135 12.41 -11.89 16.41
CA LYS A 135 13.54 -12.17 17.30
C LYS A 135 13.55 -11.26 18.52
N ARG A 136 13.29 -9.97 18.33
CA ARG A 136 13.26 -8.99 19.43
C ARG A 136 12.24 -9.34 20.51
N VAL A 137 11.10 -9.90 20.10
CA VAL A 137 10.02 -10.27 21.03
C VAL A 137 10.09 -11.74 21.47
N GLY A 138 11.17 -12.45 21.15
CA GLY A 138 11.36 -13.85 21.52
C GLY A 138 10.39 -14.82 20.86
N ARG A 139 9.79 -14.46 19.71
CA ARG A 139 8.83 -15.29 18.97
C ARG A 139 9.39 -15.93 17.71
N LEU A 140 10.62 -15.61 17.31
CA LEU A 140 11.19 -16.14 16.07
C LEU A 140 11.23 -17.69 16.05
N ASP A 141 11.67 -18.32 17.14
CA ASP A 141 11.76 -19.78 17.20
C ASP A 141 10.38 -20.46 17.12
N THR A 142 9.37 -19.87 17.77
CA THR A 142 7.98 -20.39 17.72
C THR A 142 7.36 -20.21 16.33
N THR A 143 7.64 -19.10 15.66
CA THR A 143 7.26 -18.91 14.25
C THR A 143 7.96 -19.94 13.36
N ILE A 144 9.27 -20.18 13.51
CA ILE A 144 10.03 -21.17 12.72
C ILE A 144 9.47 -22.59 12.91
N GLN A 145 9.05 -22.95 14.11
CA GLN A 145 8.38 -24.22 14.37
C GLN A 145 7.06 -24.33 13.59
N ARG A 146 6.22 -23.30 13.62
CA ARG A 146 4.97 -23.26 12.82
C ARG A 146 5.22 -23.27 11.31
N MET A 147 6.24 -22.56 10.85
CA MET A 147 6.68 -22.57 9.45
C MET A 147 7.09 -23.97 8.99
N SER A 148 7.56 -24.82 9.91
CA SER A 148 7.99 -26.18 9.58
C SER A 148 6.82 -27.12 9.34
N SER A 149 5.62 -26.81 9.85
CA SER A 149 4.42 -27.64 9.72
C SER A 149 3.55 -27.33 8.50
N VAL A 150 3.90 -26.32 7.69
CA VAL A 150 3.11 -25.89 6.53
C VAL A 150 3.96 -25.84 5.26
N SER A 151 3.30 -25.95 4.09
CA SER A 151 3.96 -25.78 2.78
C SER A 151 4.34 -24.32 2.51
N GLU A 152 3.47 -23.40 2.92
CA GLU A 152 3.59 -21.95 2.65
C GLU A 152 4.27 -21.24 3.82
N SER A 153 5.49 -21.66 4.15
CA SER A 153 6.21 -21.24 5.35
C SER A 153 6.33 -19.71 5.48
N LEU A 154 6.60 -18.99 4.38
CA LEU A 154 6.75 -17.53 4.43
C LEU A 154 5.44 -16.79 4.72
N LEU A 155 4.26 -17.39 4.53
CA LEU A 155 3.00 -16.77 4.97
C LEU A 155 2.94 -16.70 6.48
N VAL A 156 3.26 -17.80 7.17
CA VAL A 156 3.26 -17.85 8.64
C VAL A 156 4.18 -16.77 9.23
N LEU A 157 5.34 -16.53 8.59
CA LEU A 157 6.25 -15.46 8.99
C LEU A 157 5.56 -14.07 8.93
N TRP A 158 4.83 -13.81 7.85
CA TRP A 158 4.10 -12.55 7.65
C TRP A 158 2.88 -12.43 8.56
N GLU A 159 2.12 -13.50 8.75
CA GLU A 159 0.99 -13.55 9.68
C GLU A 159 1.43 -13.24 11.11
N ASP A 160 2.50 -13.88 11.58
CA ASP A 160 3.03 -13.63 12.92
C ASP A 160 3.58 -12.21 13.07
N THR A 161 4.16 -11.66 12.01
CA THR A 161 4.62 -10.27 11.98
C THR A 161 3.43 -9.30 11.99
N ALA A 162 2.38 -9.55 11.22
CA ALA A 162 1.17 -8.74 11.18
C ALA A 162 0.44 -8.73 12.53
N ALA A 163 0.28 -9.89 13.14
CA ALA A 163 -0.27 -10.02 14.48
C ALA A 163 0.57 -9.21 15.48
N LEU A 164 1.90 -9.29 15.39
CA LEU A 164 2.80 -8.52 16.24
C LEU A 164 2.60 -7.01 16.06
N VAL A 165 2.52 -6.54 14.82
CA VAL A 165 2.30 -5.13 14.47
C VAL A 165 1.00 -4.61 15.08
N TYR A 166 -0.09 -5.36 14.85
CA TYR A 166 -1.41 -5.03 15.40
C TYR A 166 -1.36 -4.85 16.92
N TRP A 167 -0.71 -5.78 17.64
CA TRP A 167 -0.60 -5.71 19.09
C TRP A 167 0.38 -4.64 19.58
N ASP A 168 1.49 -4.38 18.87
CA ASP A 168 2.46 -3.36 19.26
C ASP A 168 1.81 -1.98 19.25
N ILE A 169 1.08 -1.64 18.19
CA ILE A 169 0.37 -0.37 18.06
C ILE A 169 -0.63 -0.18 19.21
N ARG A 170 -1.47 -1.19 19.46
CA ARG A 170 -2.47 -1.14 20.56
C ARG A 170 -1.84 -1.07 21.95
N ARG A 171 -0.58 -1.45 22.10
CA ARG A 171 0.19 -1.39 23.36
C ARG A 171 1.18 -0.22 23.41
N GLY A 172 1.08 0.74 22.48
CA GLY A 172 1.85 1.98 22.50
C GLY A 172 3.17 1.96 21.72
N GLY A 173 3.40 0.99 20.84
CA GLY A 173 4.47 1.02 19.81
C GLY A 173 5.89 0.80 20.32
N ARG A 174 6.08 0.05 21.41
CA ARG A 174 7.41 -0.08 22.07
C ARG A 174 8.39 -0.93 21.26
N ILE A 175 7.90 -1.92 20.51
CA ILE A 175 8.75 -2.82 19.72
C ILE A 175 9.32 -2.06 18.53
N ALA A 176 8.47 -1.31 17.81
CA ALA A 176 8.87 -0.49 16.68
C ALA A 176 9.94 0.54 17.07
N LEU A 177 9.68 1.34 18.12
CA LEU A 177 10.62 2.34 18.63
C LEU A 177 11.96 1.70 19.01
N GLY A 178 11.88 0.57 19.70
CA GLY A 178 13.07 -0.16 20.09
C GLY A 178 13.92 -0.64 18.91
N LEU A 179 13.30 -1.10 17.82
CA LEU A 179 14.01 -1.54 16.61
C LEU A 179 14.58 -0.39 15.80
N CYS A 180 13.90 0.76 15.78
CA CYS A 180 14.41 1.96 15.14
C CYS A 180 15.73 2.42 15.77
N LEU A 181 15.94 2.19 17.07
CA LEU A 181 17.22 2.45 17.74
C LEU A 181 18.34 1.46 17.35
N VAL A 182 18.00 0.32 16.77
CA VAL A 182 18.96 -0.72 16.35
C VAL A 182 19.28 -0.59 14.86
N PHE A 183 18.35 -0.08 14.06
CA PHE A 183 18.57 0.26 12.66
C PHE A 183 19.25 1.63 12.52
N THR A 184 20.03 1.80 11.47
CA THR A 184 20.68 3.09 11.17
C THR A 184 19.63 4.06 10.61
N ALA A 185 19.50 5.25 11.21
CA ALA A 185 18.57 6.30 10.75
C ALA A 185 18.76 6.62 9.27
N ASP A 186 20.01 6.88 8.85
CA ASP A 186 20.39 7.11 7.45
C ASP A 186 19.90 6.00 6.49
N ALA A 187 19.88 4.74 6.95
CA ALA A 187 19.43 3.62 6.13
C ALA A 187 17.90 3.62 5.98
N LEU A 188 17.16 4.04 7.02
CA LEU A 188 15.70 4.14 6.97
C LEU A 188 15.24 5.35 6.15
N ASP A 189 15.95 6.48 6.24
CA ASP A 189 15.72 7.66 5.38
C ASP A 189 15.92 7.28 3.92
N ARG A 190 17.08 6.70 3.60
CA ARG A 190 17.40 6.26 2.23
C ARG A 190 16.43 5.18 1.72
N LEU A 191 15.97 4.28 2.57
CA LEU A 191 14.94 3.30 2.20
C LEU A 191 13.64 3.99 1.83
N MET A 192 13.20 4.98 2.61
CA MET A 192 11.98 5.74 2.35
C MET A 192 12.08 6.51 1.04
N GLU A 193 13.20 7.19 0.78
CA GLU A 193 13.50 7.88 -0.48
C GLU A 193 13.43 6.91 -1.67
N LEU A 194 14.18 5.80 -1.63
CA LEU A 194 14.20 4.81 -2.72
C LEU A 194 12.82 4.26 -3.06
N LEU A 195 12.02 3.94 -2.04
CA LEU A 195 10.67 3.44 -2.23
C LEU A 195 9.75 4.54 -2.78
N HIS A 196 9.87 5.77 -2.28
CA HIS A 196 9.05 6.89 -2.70
C HIS A 196 9.33 7.31 -4.15
N ASP A 197 10.60 7.41 -4.54
CA ASP A 197 11.02 7.72 -5.90
C ASP A 197 10.52 6.67 -6.91
N ASN A 198 10.35 5.44 -6.45
CA ASN A 198 9.84 4.33 -7.26
C ASN A 198 8.38 3.96 -6.91
N GLN A 199 7.60 4.86 -6.29
CA GLN A 199 6.26 4.57 -5.73
C GLN A 199 5.26 3.95 -6.71
N LYS A 200 5.32 4.32 -8.00
CA LYS A 200 4.45 3.76 -9.05
C LYS A 200 4.77 2.28 -9.28
N GLN A 201 6.03 1.96 -9.52
CA GLN A 201 6.46 0.57 -9.74
C GLN A 201 6.32 -0.25 -8.47
N TYR A 202 6.64 0.33 -7.31
CA TYR A 202 6.38 -0.25 -5.99
C TYR A 202 4.91 -0.71 -5.88
N PHE A 203 3.97 0.17 -6.21
CA PHE A 203 2.55 -0.17 -6.16
C PHE A 203 2.16 -1.28 -7.13
N ILE A 204 2.59 -1.20 -8.39
CA ILE A 204 2.27 -2.23 -9.41
C ILE A 204 2.84 -3.60 -8.98
N VAL A 205 4.08 -3.63 -8.51
CA VAL A 205 4.73 -4.85 -8.00
C VAL A 205 3.91 -5.46 -6.85
N LEU A 206 3.45 -4.64 -5.89
CA LEU A 206 2.64 -5.14 -4.79
C LEU A 206 1.29 -5.63 -5.26
N LYS A 207 0.60 -4.83 -6.09
CA LYS A 207 -0.72 -5.16 -6.64
C LYS A 207 -0.69 -6.47 -7.42
N VAL A 208 0.30 -6.68 -8.28
CA VAL A 208 0.36 -7.83 -9.19
C VAL A 208 0.94 -9.07 -8.51
N LEU A 209 2.05 -8.92 -7.77
CA LEU A 209 2.72 -10.10 -7.23
C LEU A 209 2.00 -10.65 -6.02
N GLN A 210 1.39 -9.78 -5.19
CA GLN A 210 0.72 -10.14 -3.95
C GLN A 210 1.52 -11.24 -3.27
N SER A 211 2.75 -10.99 -2.80
CA SER A 211 3.62 -12.10 -2.34
C SER A 211 4.42 -11.76 -1.08
N MET A 212 4.09 -10.65 -0.43
CA MET A 212 4.75 -10.15 0.78
C MET A 212 3.76 -9.42 1.71
N GLY A 213 3.88 -9.68 3.02
CA GLY A 213 3.32 -8.82 4.07
C GLY A 213 4.32 -7.71 4.41
N LEU A 214 3.90 -6.45 4.36
CA LEU A 214 4.75 -5.27 4.61
C LEU A 214 4.36 -4.51 5.88
N SER A 215 3.39 -4.97 6.65
CA SER A 215 2.95 -4.34 7.90
C SER A 215 4.13 -4.08 8.87
N GLY A 216 5.07 -5.03 8.96
CA GLY A 216 6.31 -4.87 9.73
C GLY A 216 7.17 -3.71 9.23
N LEU A 217 7.45 -3.65 7.92
CA LEU A 217 8.18 -2.54 7.30
C LEU A 217 7.47 -1.19 7.52
N MET A 218 6.16 -1.14 7.31
CA MET A 218 5.37 0.09 7.50
C MET A 218 5.43 0.56 8.96
N LEU A 219 5.36 -0.36 9.93
CA LEU A 219 5.48 -0.02 11.34
C LEU A 219 6.87 0.53 11.69
N ILE A 220 7.94 -0.04 11.14
CA ILE A 220 9.31 0.45 11.35
C ILE A 220 9.50 1.86 10.77
N LEU A 221 9.07 2.09 9.53
CA LEU A 221 9.15 3.42 8.91
C LEU A 221 8.33 4.45 9.70
N ARG A 222 7.15 4.07 10.22
CA ARG A 222 6.39 4.92 11.15
C ARG A 222 7.17 5.20 12.43
N GLY A 223 7.75 4.17 13.04
CA GLY A 223 8.56 4.31 14.26
C GLY A 223 9.72 5.27 14.07
N HIS A 224 10.39 5.21 12.91
CA HIS A 224 11.48 6.11 12.53
C HIS A 224 11.03 7.58 12.49
N ILE A 225 9.90 7.85 11.84
CA ILE A 225 9.28 9.19 11.81
C ILE A 225 8.94 9.67 13.22
N GLN A 226 8.49 8.78 14.11
CA GLN A 226 8.19 9.14 15.50
C GLN A 226 9.44 9.47 16.30
N VAL A 227 10.51 8.66 16.19
CA VAL A 227 11.78 8.91 16.88
C VAL A 227 12.39 10.23 16.39
N GLY A 228 12.47 10.44 15.07
CA GLY A 228 12.96 11.69 14.49
C GLY A 228 12.08 12.90 14.81
N GLY A 229 10.77 12.70 14.97
CA GLY A 229 9.81 13.74 15.34
C GLY A 229 9.88 14.21 16.80
N VAL A 230 10.39 13.37 17.72
CA VAL A 230 10.55 13.74 19.15
C VAL A 230 11.60 14.84 19.34
N GLU A 231 12.62 14.92 18.46
CA GLU A 231 13.66 15.96 18.53
C GLU A 231 13.23 17.30 17.91
N ILE A 232 12.09 17.36 17.20
CA ILE A 232 11.71 18.49 16.31
C ILE A 232 10.42 19.20 16.81
N MET A 233 10.15 19.20 18.12
CA MET A 233 8.99 19.89 18.73
C MET A 233 9.12 21.43 18.82
N ASN A 234 9.74 22.09 17.83
CA ASN A 234 9.64 23.54 17.63
C ASN A 234 8.75 23.83 16.41
N ASN A 235 7.70 24.64 16.62
CA ASN A 235 6.59 24.87 15.68
C ASN A 235 7.01 25.30 14.26
N THR A 236 8.20 25.85 14.06
CA THR A 236 8.73 26.28 12.76
C THR A 236 9.24 25.15 11.86
N ARG A 237 9.61 23.97 12.40
CA ARG A 237 10.13 22.81 11.62
C ARG A 237 9.09 21.73 11.32
N ARG A 238 7.82 21.96 11.70
CA ARG A 238 6.73 21.00 11.50
C ARG A 238 6.35 20.84 10.03
N GLY A 239 6.46 21.89 9.22
CA GLY A 239 6.19 21.84 7.78
C GLY A 239 7.20 20.94 7.04
N ASP A 240 8.48 21.18 7.28
CA ASP A 240 9.58 20.44 6.64
C ASP A 240 9.50 18.93 6.93
N LEU A 241 9.21 18.52 8.17
CA LEU A 241 9.05 17.11 8.54
C LEU A 241 7.85 16.46 7.85
N VAL A 242 6.75 17.20 7.70
CA VAL A 242 5.54 16.70 7.02
C VAL A 242 5.84 16.42 5.55
N GLU A 243 6.50 17.35 4.87
CA GLU A 243 6.83 17.22 3.45
C GLU A 243 7.93 16.18 3.18
N SER A 244 9.00 16.18 3.99
CA SER A 244 10.15 15.30 3.75
C SER A 244 9.96 13.85 4.18
N HIS A 245 9.14 13.56 5.21
CA HIS A 245 9.02 12.20 5.76
C HIS A 245 7.58 11.69 5.79
N ILE A 246 6.63 12.49 6.30
CA ILE A 246 5.25 12.02 6.49
C ILE A 246 4.55 11.80 5.14
N GLN A 247 4.71 12.71 4.19
CA GLN A 247 4.08 12.59 2.88
C GLN A 247 4.60 11.38 2.08
N PRO A 248 5.93 11.19 1.89
CA PRO A 248 6.47 9.99 1.25
C PRO A 248 5.98 8.70 1.90
N TYR A 249 6.06 8.62 3.22
CA TYR A 249 5.60 7.46 3.97
C TYR A 249 4.10 7.21 3.78
N SER A 250 3.26 8.25 3.85
CA SER A 250 1.81 8.12 3.67
C SER A 250 1.46 7.62 2.26
N ARG A 251 2.19 8.08 1.24
CA ARG A 251 2.02 7.65 -0.17
C ARG A 251 2.34 6.17 -0.34
N LEU A 252 3.37 5.67 0.35
CA LEU A 252 3.76 4.26 0.34
C LEU A 252 2.75 3.40 1.12
N LEU A 253 2.37 3.85 2.31
CA LEU A 253 1.41 3.15 3.18
C LEU A 253 0.06 2.98 2.50
N TRP A 254 -0.48 4.02 1.88
CA TRP A 254 -1.81 3.95 1.29
C TRP A 254 -1.82 3.19 -0.04
N ARG A 255 -0.73 3.23 -0.83
CA ARG A 255 -0.51 2.30 -1.95
C ARG A 255 -0.48 0.86 -1.46
N TYR A 256 0.18 0.59 -0.33
CA TYR A 256 0.16 -0.74 0.24
C TYR A 256 -1.24 -1.14 0.72
N LEU A 257 -1.98 -0.24 1.37
CA LEU A 257 -3.36 -0.47 1.81
C LEU A 257 -4.29 -0.91 0.65
N LEU A 258 -4.10 -0.34 -0.55
CA LEU A 258 -4.81 -0.75 -1.77
C LEU A 258 -4.38 -2.12 -2.33
N ALA A 259 -3.17 -2.56 -2.00
CA ALA A 259 -2.56 -3.77 -2.53
C ALA A 259 -2.30 -4.84 -1.45
N VAL A 260 -2.98 -4.77 -0.29
CA VAL A 260 -2.75 -5.71 0.81
C VAL A 260 -3.18 -7.12 0.39
N PRO A 261 -2.31 -8.13 0.54
CA PRO A 261 -2.70 -9.51 0.30
C PRO A 261 -3.75 -10.02 1.28
N GLN A 262 -4.89 -10.43 0.75
CA GLN A 262 -6.06 -10.83 1.55
C GLN A 262 -5.90 -12.21 2.19
N TYR A 263 -4.99 -13.04 1.68
CA TYR A 263 -4.73 -14.39 2.18
C TYR A 263 -3.66 -14.41 3.30
N ILE A 264 -3.01 -13.28 3.61
CA ILE A 264 -2.13 -13.17 4.79
C ILE A 264 -3.00 -12.76 5.98
N GLU A 265 -3.18 -13.67 6.93
CA GLU A 265 -3.97 -13.40 8.12
C GLU A 265 -3.44 -12.17 8.89
N HIS A 266 -4.36 -11.36 9.41
CA HIS A 266 -4.10 -10.13 10.17
C HIS A 266 -3.42 -8.97 9.41
N GLU A 267 -2.91 -9.16 8.19
CA GLU A 267 -2.17 -8.11 7.47
C GLU A 267 -3.01 -6.86 7.23
N SER A 268 -4.24 -7.03 6.73
CA SER A 268 -5.18 -5.92 6.51
C SER A 268 -5.50 -5.18 7.81
N GLN A 269 -5.68 -5.90 8.92
CA GLN A 269 -5.94 -5.33 10.24
C GLN A 269 -4.74 -4.50 10.73
N ALA A 270 -3.53 -5.05 10.60
CA ALA A 270 -2.29 -4.41 11.03
C ALA A 270 -2.03 -3.10 10.26
N VAL A 271 -2.13 -3.13 8.93
CA VAL A 271 -1.92 -1.93 8.09
C VAL A 271 -2.99 -0.87 8.36
N TYR A 272 -4.24 -1.29 8.61
CA TYR A 272 -5.32 -0.38 8.99
C TYR A 272 -5.06 0.31 10.35
N GLU A 273 -4.59 -0.43 11.36
CA GLU A 273 -4.19 0.18 12.64
C GLU A 273 -3.04 1.17 12.47
N ILE A 274 -2.01 0.84 11.66
CA ILE A 274 -0.92 1.78 11.34
C ILE A 274 -1.51 3.06 10.77
N HIS A 275 -2.44 2.92 9.82
CA HIS A 275 -3.07 4.03 9.14
C HIS A 275 -3.76 4.98 10.14
N ILE A 276 -4.58 4.48 11.06
CA ILE A 276 -5.36 5.30 12.02
C ILE A 276 -4.45 6.28 12.78
N HIS A 277 -3.24 5.83 13.10
CA HIS A 277 -2.28 6.65 13.85
C HIS A 277 -1.49 7.66 13.00
N VAL A 278 -1.64 7.64 11.67
CA VAL A 278 -0.92 8.50 10.72
C VAL A 278 -1.87 9.46 10.00
N THR A 279 -3.16 9.11 9.90
CA THR A 279 -4.18 9.79 9.08
C THR A 279 -4.24 11.31 9.27
N TYR A 280 -4.03 11.78 10.51
CA TYR A 280 -4.11 13.20 10.83
C TYR A 280 -3.09 14.05 10.05
N TRP A 281 -1.93 13.46 9.73
CA TRP A 281 -0.79 14.16 9.13
C TRP A 281 -0.67 13.97 7.61
N ALA A 282 -1.50 13.11 7.03
CA ALA A 282 -1.30 12.55 5.69
C ALA A 282 -2.10 13.25 4.57
N ARG A 283 -2.59 14.48 4.77
CA ARG A 283 -3.35 15.18 3.72
C ARG A 283 -2.43 15.57 2.56
N PHE A 284 -2.61 14.97 1.40
CA PHE A 284 -1.92 15.40 0.17
C PHE A 284 -2.51 16.71 -0.32
N ARG A 285 -1.64 17.71 -0.49
CA ARG A 285 -1.98 18.96 -1.17
C ARG A 285 -1.27 19.11 -2.52
N ASP A 286 -0.27 18.26 -2.78
CA ASP A 286 0.57 18.39 -3.96
C ASP A 286 0.35 17.26 -4.96
N ALA A 287 0.00 17.65 -6.19
CA ALA A 287 -0.20 16.79 -7.36
C ALA A 287 1.10 16.25 -7.98
N HIS A 288 2.22 16.31 -7.24
CA HIS A 288 3.53 15.94 -7.76
C HIS A 288 3.59 14.45 -8.17
N PHE A 289 3.93 14.24 -9.45
CA PHE A 289 4.35 12.98 -10.11
C PHE A 289 3.27 11.94 -10.46
N ILE A 290 2.06 12.36 -10.82
CA ILE A 290 1.00 11.42 -11.18
C ILE A 290 0.74 11.49 -12.66
N ASP A 291 1.19 10.47 -13.39
CA ASP A 291 0.77 10.25 -14.76
C ASP A 291 -0.56 9.51 -14.82
N ILE A 292 -1.17 9.51 -16.00
CA ILE A 292 -2.44 8.83 -16.26
C ILE A 292 -2.39 7.34 -15.91
N GLU A 293 -1.25 6.67 -16.08
CA GLU A 293 -1.12 5.25 -15.80
C GLU A 293 -1.13 4.97 -14.29
N ASP A 294 -0.42 5.75 -13.47
CA ASP A 294 -0.46 5.62 -12.00
C ASP A 294 -1.87 5.90 -11.47
N SER A 295 -2.51 6.96 -11.96
CA SER A 295 -3.88 7.33 -11.60
C SER A 295 -4.89 6.21 -11.92
N ARG A 296 -4.82 5.64 -13.13
CA ARG A 296 -5.67 4.50 -13.53
C ARG A 296 -5.43 3.27 -12.66
N ASN A 297 -4.18 2.94 -12.36
CA ASN A 297 -3.84 1.80 -11.51
C ASN A 297 -4.41 1.96 -10.09
N LEU A 298 -4.29 3.15 -9.50
CA LEU A 298 -4.83 3.47 -8.17
C LEU A 298 -6.36 3.36 -8.15
N LEU A 299 -7.03 3.93 -9.16
CA LEU A 299 -8.49 3.91 -9.26
C LEU A 299 -9.04 2.50 -9.50
N GLN A 300 -8.35 1.69 -10.31
CA GLN A 300 -8.68 0.28 -10.51
C GLN A 300 -8.52 -0.53 -9.21
N ALA A 301 -7.42 -0.35 -8.48
CA ALA A 301 -7.23 -1.04 -7.21
C ALA A 301 -8.24 -0.61 -6.16
N LEU A 302 -8.63 0.67 -6.11
CA LEU A 302 -9.70 1.13 -5.24
C LEU A 302 -11.03 0.46 -5.60
N ASN A 303 -11.35 0.40 -6.89
CA ASN A 303 -12.51 -0.33 -7.37
C ASN A 303 -12.48 -1.80 -6.91
N GLU A 304 -11.37 -2.50 -7.09
CA GLU A 304 -11.18 -3.89 -6.65
C GLU A 304 -11.33 -4.02 -5.12
N TYR A 305 -10.76 -3.09 -4.35
CA TYR A 305 -10.85 -3.07 -2.89
C TYR A 305 -12.31 -2.97 -2.40
N LEU A 306 -13.13 -2.14 -3.06
CA LEU A 306 -14.55 -1.96 -2.73
C LEU A 306 -15.39 -3.23 -2.96
N LEU A 307 -14.92 -4.21 -3.75
CA LEU A 307 -15.63 -5.47 -4.00
C LEU A 307 -15.44 -6.53 -2.92
N LEU A 308 -14.40 -6.41 -2.09
CA LEU A 308 -14.07 -7.47 -1.16
C LEU A 308 -15.26 -7.66 -0.14
N PRO A 309 -15.43 -8.81 0.53
CA PRO A 309 -16.68 -9.11 1.29
C PRO A 309 -16.70 -8.85 2.82
N SER A 310 -15.88 -7.95 3.41
CA SER A 310 -15.72 -7.82 4.87
C SER A 310 -16.32 -6.52 5.42
N THR A 311 -17.14 -6.65 6.46
CA THR A 311 -17.99 -5.63 7.09
C THR A 311 -17.24 -4.51 7.81
N SER A 312 -15.95 -4.68 8.13
CA SER A 312 -15.09 -3.66 8.76
C SER A 312 -14.60 -2.54 7.81
N ARG A 313 -15.08 -2.49 6.56
CA ARG A 313 -14.41 -1.74 5.48
C ARG A 313 -14.95 -0.36 5.15
N LEU A 314 -16.05 0.11 5.72
CA LEU A 314 -16.56 1.41 5.29
C LEU A 314 -15.63 2.56 5.69
N VAL A 315 -15.06 2.53 6.90
CA VAL A 315 -14.07 3.54 7.32
C VAL A 315 -12.79 3.44 6.50
N GLY A 316 -12.30 2.22 6.23
CA GLY A 316 -11.15 1.97 5.35
C GLY A 316 -11.36 2.44 3.90
N ALA A 317 -12.56 2.24 3.36
CA ALA A 317 -12.94 2.70 2.03
C ALA A 317 -12.97 4.23 1.94
N MET A 318 -13.50 4.93 2.94
CA MET A 318 -13.45 6.40 3.01
C MET A 318 -12.02 6.93 3.02
N ILE A 319 -11.17 6.30 3.83
CA ILE A 319 -9.75 6.64 3.93
C ILE A 319 -9.08 6.53 2.55
N LEU A 320 -9.32 5.42 1.85
CA LEU A 320 -8.76 5.16 0.54
C LEU A 320 -9.33 6.06 -0.55
N LEU A 321 -10.62 6.39 -0.50
CA LEU A 321 -11.23 7.38 -1.38
C LEU A 321 -10.55 8.74 -1.24
N ARG A 322 -10.36 9.20 -0.01
CA ARG A 322 -9.66 10.47 0.27
C ARG A 322 -8.20 10.45 -0.17
N PHE A 323 -7.58 9.27 -0.18
CA PHE A 323 -6.24 9.11 -0.74
C PHE A 323 -6.23 9.24 -2.25
N VAL A 324 -7.09 8.49 -2.93
CA VAL A 324 -7.07 8.35 -4.39
C VAL A 324 -7.62 9.60 -5.07
N GLU A 325 -8.60 10.27 -4.46
CA GLU A 325 -9.23 11.50 -4.96
C GLU A 325 -8.23 12.54 -5.50
N PRO A 326 -7.25 13.06 -4.72
CA PRO A 326 -6.29 14.05 -5.21
C PRO A 326 -5.30 13.51 -6.24
N LEU A 327 -5.35 12.21 -6.55
CA LEU A 327 -4.47 11.52 -7.50
C LEU A 327 -5.21 11.18 -8.81
N VAL A 328 -6.49 11.52 -8.92
CA VAL A 328 -7.25 11.31 -10.15
C VAL A 328 -6.90 12.41 -11.16
N VAL A 329 -6.56 12.01 -12.39
CA VAL A 329 -6.28 12.93 -13.50
C VAL A 329 -7.22 12.67 -14.68
N PRO A 330 -7.39 13.62 -15.61
CA PRO A 330 -8.13 13.39 -16.85
C PRO A 330 -7.60 12.17 -17.63
N GLY A 331 -8.50 11.35 -18.17
CA GLY A 331 -8.18 10.05 -18.79
C GLY A 331 -8.54 8.83 -17.93
N CYS A 332 -9.11 9.03 -16.74
CA CYS A 332 -9.62 7.99 -15.82
C CYS A 332 -11.16 7.87 -15.84
N GLU A 333 -11.84 8.57 -16.74
CA GLU A 333 -13.30 8.76 -16.76
C GLU A 333 -14.10 7.45 -16.80
N ASP A 334 -13.61 6.47 -17.55
CA ASP A 334 -14.25 5.17 -17.75
C ASP A 334 -14.33 4.33 -16.47
N LEU A 335 -13.50 4.63 -15.47
CA LEU A 335 -13.42 3.89 -14.20
C LEU A 335 -14.32 4.49 -13.11
N VAL A 336 -14.77 5.73 -13.28
CA VAL A 336 -15.57 6.45 -12.28
C VAL A 336 -16.98 5.88 -12.08
N PRO A 337 -17.72 5.45 -13.12
CA PRO A 337 -19.04 4.84 -12.93
C PRO A 337 -18.99 3.63 -11.99
N THR A 338 -17.99 2.77 -12.16
CA THR A 338 -17.78 1.60 -11.31
C THR A 338 -17.43 1.99 -9.87
N LEU A 339 -16.66 3.07 -9.68
CA LEU A 339 -16.36 3.59 -8.34
C LEU A 339 -17.62 4.05 -7.63
N VAL A 340 -18.47 4.79 -8.32
CA VAL A 340 -19.73 5.31 -7.79
C VAL A 340 -20.67 4.16 -7.45
N GLU A 341 -20.90 3.23 -8.37
CA GLU A 341 -21.72 2.03 -8.16
C GLU A 341 -21.29 1.27 -6.88
N ARG A 342 -19.99 0.94 -6.78
CA ARG A 342 -19.47 0.15 -5.65
C ARG A 342 -19.51 0.92 -4.33
N SER A 343 -19.25 2.23 -4.37
CA SER A 343 -19.34 3.07 -3.17
C SER A 343 -20.78 3.19 -2.66
N LEU A 344 -21.76 3.32 -3.56
CA LEU A 344 -23.18 3.36 -3.20
C LEU A 344 -23.64 2.05 -2.57
N ARG A 345 -23.29 0.90 -3.16
CA ARG A 345 -23.56 -0.43 -2.56
C ARG A 345 -22.97 -0.57 -1.16
N LEU A 346 -21.72 -0.14 -0.99
CA LEU A 346 -21.04 -0.21 0.30
C LEU A 346 -21.75 0.66 1.36
N MET A 347 -22.20 1.85 0.98
CA MET A 347 -22.97 2.72 1.88
C MET A 347 -24.33 2.14 2.24
N TRP A 348 -25.04 1.54 1.27
CA TRP A 348 -26.30 0.85 1.53
C TRP A 348 -26.15 -0.28 2.53
N ASN A 349 -25.16 -1.14 2.34
CA ASN A 349 -24.91 -2.26 3.25
C ASN A 349 -24.67 -1.78 4.68
N SER A 350 -23.86 -0.73 4.88
CA SER A 350 -23.64 -0.18 6.23
C SER A 350 -24.88 0.47 6.83
N ILE A 351 -25.72 1.15 6.05
CA ILE A 351 -26.97 1.70 6.58
C ILE A 351 -27.94 0.59 7.00
N LEU A 352 -27.98 -0.50 6.25
CA LEU A 352 -28.79 -1.68 6.58
C LEU A 352 -28.27 -2.40 7.84
N ASP A 353 -26.95 -2.47 8.01
CA ASP A 353 -26.31 -3.14 9.14
C ASP A 353 -26.33 -2.30 10.43
N ASP A 354 -25.92 -1.02 10.36
CA ASP A 354 -25.73 -0.13 11.51
C ASP A 354 -26.94 0.77 11.81
N GLY A 355 -27.87 0.89 10.87
CA GLY A 355 -29.05 1.75 10.94
C GLY A 355 -28.81 3.19 10.43
N PRO A 356 -29.84 3.82 9.82
CA PRO A 356 -29.72 5.11 9.13
C PRO A 356 -29.56 6.33 10.06
N SER A 357 -29.93 6.21 11.33
CA SER A 357 -29.90 7.31 12.32
C SER A 357 -28.53 7.52 12.97
N THR A 358 -27.55 6.67 12.67
CA THR A 358 -26.22 6.77 13.28
C THR A 358 -25.48 8.02 12.79
N SER A 359 -24.78 8.69 13.71
CA SER A 359 -23.84 9.77 13.35
C SER A 359 -22.78 9.28 12.36
N THR A 360 -22.38 8.01 12.50
CA THR A 360 -21.53 7.29 11.58
C THR A 360 -22.11 7.33 10.16
N ALA A 361 -23.32 6.83 9.91
CA ALA A 361 -23.92 6.81 8.55
C ALA A 361 -23.93 8.19 7.87
N ARG A 362 -24.22 9.26 8.61
CA ARG A 362 -24.21 10.64 8.10
C ARG A 362 -22.81 11.09 7.66
N VAL A 363 -21.80 10.87 8.50
CA VAL A 363 -20.40 11.20 8.19
C VAL A 363 -19.92 10.40 6.98
N LEU A 364 -20.33 9.14 6.88
CA LEU A 364 -19.96 8.23 5.81
C LEU A 364 -20.49 8.70 4.45
N VAL A 365 -21.80 8.88 4.33
CA VAL A 365 -22.44 9.35 3.09
C VAL A 365 -21.86 10.69 2.67
N THR A 366 -21.71 11.62 3.61
CA THR A 366 -21.16 12.94 3.31
C THR A 366 -19.72 12.87 2.80
N SER A 367 -18.86 12.06 3.43
CA SER A 367 -17.44 11.96 3.08
C SER A 367 -17.22 11.28 1.72
N VAL A 368 -17.96 10.21 1.44
CA VAL A 368 -17.87 9.49 0.16
C VAL A 368 -18.35 10.38 -0.99
N LEU A 369 -19.53 11.02 -0.85
CA LEU A 369 -20.05 11.93 -1.87
C LEU A 369 -19.13 13.15 -2.08
N THR A 370 -18.53 13.66 -1.00
CA THR A 370 -17.54 14.74 -1.10
C THR A 370 -16.32 14.30 -1.92
N SER A 371 -15.80 13.10 -1.69
CA SER A 371 -14.65 12.56 -2.43
C SER A 371 -15.00 12.35 -3.91
N ILE A 372 -16.17 11.80 -4.20
CA ILE A 372 -16.67 11.63 -5.58
C ILE A 372 -16.80 12.99 -6.30
N ARG A 373 -17.30 14.01 -5.60
CA ARG A 373 -17.37 15.37 -6.15
C ARG A 373 -16.00 15.90 -6.53
N TYR A 374 -14.99 15.74 -5.67
CA TYR A 374 -13.64 16.20 -5.97
C TYR A 374 -13.04 15.45 -7.17
N ILE A 375 -13.27 14.13 -7.28
CA ILE A 375 -12.90 13.35 -8.46
C ILE A 375 -13.51 13.95 -9.75
N PHE A 376 -14.79 14.34 -9.72
CA PHE A 376 -15.40 15.01 -10.88
C PHE A 376 -14.80 16.37 -11.19
N GLN A 377 -14.37 17.11 -10.16
CA GLN A 377 -13.71 18.41 -10.34
C GLN A 377 -12.33 18.26 -11.00
N GLU A 378 -11.60 17.19 -10.71
CA GLU A 378 -10.30 16.91 -11.34
C GLU A 378 -10.44 16.47 -12.80
N ILE A 379 -11.43 15.63 -13.09
CA ILE A 379 -11.67 15.09 -14.43
C ILE A 379 -12.18 16.16 -15.42
N LYS A 380 -12.92 17.18 -14.95
CA LYS A 380 -13.47 18.29 -15.76
C LYS A 380 -14.19 17.80 -17.04
N PRO A 381 -15.35 17.14 -16.92
CA PRO A 381 -16.10 16.65 -18.08
C PRO A 381 -16.40 17.78 -19.07
N LYS A 382 -15.88 17.66 -20.31
CA LYS A 382 -15.99 18.71 -21.35
C LYS A 382 -17.43 18.95 -21.81
N THR A 383 -18.27 17.91 -21.85
CA THR A 383 -19.69 17.97 -22.22
C THR A 383 -20.46 16.86 -21.50
N PHE A 384 -21.64 17.17 -20.96
CA PHE A 384 -22.51 16.17 -20.32
C PHE A 384 -23.25 15.29 -21.33
N SER A 385 -23.46 15.80 -22.55
CA SER A 385 -24.04 15.03 -23.65
C SER A 385 -22.93 14.29 -24.42
N HIS A 386 -23.22 13.03 -24.79
CA HIS A 386 -22.45 12.15 -25.70
C HIS A 386 -21.28 11.33 -25.13
N GLN A 387 -20.93 11.43 -23.84
CA GLN A 387 -19.86 10.60 -23.27
C GLN A 387 -20.41 9.31 -22.65
N LYS A 388 -19.95 8.14 -23.15
CA LYS A 388 -20.43 6.82 -22.70
C LYS A 388 -20.30 6.59 -21.19
N TRP A 389 -19.24 7.11 -20.57
CA TRP A 389 -19.03 6.96 -19.13
C TRP A 389 -20.02 7.79 -18.31
N ILE A 390 -20.48 8.94 -18.82
CA ILE A 390 -21.50 9.77 -18.15
C ILE A 390 -22.84 9.04 -18.13
N VAL A 391 -23.21 8.37 -19.23
CA VAL A 391 -24.42 7.52 -19.27
C VAL A 391 -24.34 6.43 -18.21
N LYS A 392 -23.24 5.67 -18.18
CA LYS A 392 -23.00 4.64 -17.16
C LYS A 392 -23.01 5.18 -15.72
N LEU A 393 -22.50 6.39 -15.52
CA LEU A 393 -22.51 7.05 -14.22
C LEU A 393 -23.94 7.37 -13.78
N VAL A 394 -24.74 7.92 -14.70
CA VAL A 394 -26.15 8.22 -14.44
C VAL A 394 -26.92 6.93 -14.13
N ASP A 395 -26.69 5.86 -14.89
CA ASP A 395 -27.27 4.54 -14.63
C ASP A 395 -26.89 4.04 -13.23
N ALA A 396 -25.60 4.07 -12.86
CA ALA A 396 -25.14 3.68 -11.54
C ALA A 396 -25.79 4.48 -10.39
N ILE A 397 -26.01 5.78 -10.58
CA ILE A 397 -26.69 6.64 -9.58
C ILE A 397 -28.16 6.25 -9.39
N PHE A 398 -28.86 5.93 -10.49
CA PHE A 398 -30.25 5.53 -10.45
C PHE A 398 -30.44 4.10 -9.94
N ASP A 399 -29.67 3.15 -10.47
CA ASP A 399 -29.77 1.74 -10.13
C ASP A 399 -29.44 1.51 -8.65
N GLU A 400 -28.41 2.18 -8.15
CA GLU A 400 -28.04 2.12 -6.72
C GLU A 400 -28.81 3.13 -5.85
N SER A 401 -29.88 3.75 -6.38
CA SER A 401 -30.84 4.55 -5.61
C SER A 401 -30.22 5.62 -4.69
N LEU A 402 -29.22 6.37 -5.17
CA LEU A 402 -28.54 7.41 -4.38
C LEU A 402 -29.50 8.38 -3.69
N THR A 403 -30.58 8.78 -4.37
CA THR A 403 -31.55 9.72 -3.81
C THR A 403 -32.25 9.14 -2.57
N ASP A 404 -32.63 7.86 -2.60
CA ASP A 404 -33.24 7.19 -1.44
C ASP A 404 -32.23 7.03 -0.30
N LEU A 405 -30.97 6.69 -0.63
CA LEU A 405 -29.87 6.61 0.34
C LEU A 405 -29.74 7.91 1.12
N VAL A 406 -29.63 9.04 0.40
CA VAL A 406 -29.46 10.35 1.01
C VAL A 406 -30.70 10.75 1.80
N LEU A 407 -31.90 10.53 1.27
CA LEU A 407 -33.14 10.86 1.97
C LEU A 407 -33.30 10.09 3.28
N ARG A 408 -32.99 8.79 3.30
CA ARG A 408 -33.08 7.97 4.53
C ARG A 408 -32.12 8.47 5.61
N VAL A 409 -30.90 8.82 5.25
CA VAL A 409 -29.90 9.35 6.19
C VAL A 409 -30.27 10.75 6.68
N LEU A 410 -30.82 11.59 5.81
CA LEU A 410 -31.28 12.93 6.17
C LEU A 410 -32.51 12.88 7.10
N VAL A 411 -33.53 12.09 6.77
CA VAL A 411 -34.77 11.98 7.56
C VAL A 411 -34.52 11.31 8.92
N ALA A 412 -33.61 10.34 8.98
CA ALA A 412 -33.24 9.69 10.23
C ALA A 412 -32.34 10.55 11.13
N SER A 413 -31.90 11.73 10.67
CA SER A 413 -31.07 12.65 11.44
C SER A 413 -31.87 13.32 12.56
N PRO A 414 -31.41 13.28 13.83
CA PRO A 414 -32.11 13.91 14.95
C PRO A 414 -32.23 15.44 14.80
N ASP A 415 -31.34 16.05 14.01
CA ASP A 415 -31.30 17.49 13.74
C ASP A 415 -32.13 17.89 12.51
N PHE A 416 -32.85 16.95 11.86
CA PHE A 416 -33.62 17.25 10.65
C PHE A 416 -34.90 18.01 10.98
N VAL A 417 -34.87 19.32 10.74
CA VAL A 417 -36.06 20.18 10.73
C VAL A 417 -36.47 20.43 9.28
N PRO A 418 -37.64 19.96 8.82
CA PRO A 418 -38.12 20.25 7.47
C PRO A 418 -38.18 21.77 7.23
N GLY A 419 -37.42 22.27 6.24
CA GLY A 419 -37.47 23.67 5.82
C GLY A 419 -36.33 24.60 6.30
N GLN A 420 -35.34 24.13 7.07
CA GLN A 420 -34.16 24.95 7.41
C GLN A 420 -33.10 24.93 6.31
N GLN A 421 -32.83 26.09 5.70
CA GLN A 421 -31.65 26.33 4.86
C GLN A 421 -30.45 26.72 5.76
N GLY A 422 -29.53 25.80 6.03
CA GLY A 422 -28.40 26.05 6.94
C GLY A 422 -27.20 25.10 6.80
N THR A 423 -26.20 25.56 6.05
CA THR A 423 -24.74 25.28 6.03
C THR A 423 -24.14 23.87 6.14
N THR A 424 -24.60 22.93 6.96
CA THR A 424 -23.96 21.60 7.09
C THR A 424 -24.59 20.51 6.24
N ALA A 425 -25.84 20.70 5.78
CA ALA A 425 -26.55 19.80 4.86
C ALA A 425 -26.28 20.09 3.36
N SER A 426 -25.29 20.94 3.04
CA SER A 426 -25.11 21.49 1.68
C SER A 426 -24.60 20.49 0.64
N VAL A 427 -23.81 19.48 1.03
CA VAL A 427 -23.23 18.50 0.09
C VAL A 427 -24.25 17.46 -0.39
N PRO A 428 -25.05 16.81 0.49
CA PRO A 428 -26.06 15.86 0.04
C PRO A 428 -27.19 16.54 -0.76
N ILE A 429 -27.57 17.77 -0.40
CA ILE A 429 -28.60 18.55 -1.09
C ILE A 429 -28.14 18.98 -2.51
N MET A 430 -26.85 19.30 -2.69
CA MET A 430 -26.29 19.61 -4.02
C MET A 430 -26.26 18.37 -4.93
N PHE A 431 -25.99 17.17 -4.39
CA PHE A 431 -26.10 15.90 -5.13
C PHE A 431 -27.54 15.49 -5.43
N ILE A 432 -28.48 15.77 -4.52
CA ILE A 432 -29.91 15.59 -4.79
C ILE A 432 -30.35 16.52 -5.93
N HIS A 433 -29.88 17.77 -5.98
CA HIS A 433 -30.13 18.67 -7.11
C HIS A 433 -29.52 18.15 -8.43
N PHE A 434 -28.38 17.46 -8.37
CA PHE A 434 -27.74 16.80 -9.52
C PHE A 434 -28.51 15.54 -9.98
N SER A 435 -29.11 14.78 -9.06
CA SER A 435 -29.86 13.54 -9.32
C SER A 435 -31.33 13.80 -9.72
N LEU A 436 -31.94 14.87 -9.21
CA LEU A 436 -33.37 15.20 -9.41
C LEU A 436 -33.65 16.06 -10.63
N ASP A 437 -32.68 16.38 -11.49
CA ASP A 437 -33.01 17.06 -12.75
C ASP A 437 -33.67 16.09 -13.74
N ARG A 438 -34.93 15.80 -13.46
CA ARG A 438 -35.89 15.01 -14.24
C ARG A 438 -35.99 15.48 -15.69
N ARG A 439 -35.60 16.73 -15.99
CA ARG A 439 -35.54 17.27 -17.36
C ARG A 439 -34.47 16.61 -18.22
N HIS A 440 -33.41 16.05 -17.64
CA HIS A 440 -32.37 15.36 -18.40
C HIS A 440 -32.80 13.98 -18.91
N ARG A 441 -33.74 13.30 -18.21
CA ARG A 441 -34.38 12.07 -18.72
C ARG A 441 -35.25 12.34 -19.95
N GLU A 442 -36.06 13.39 -19.91
CA GLU A 442 -36.93 13.73 -21.04
C GLU A 442 -36.16 14.25 -22.26
N ALA A 443 -35.00 14.87 -22.06
CA ALA A 443 -34.13 15.28 -23.17
C ALA A 443 -33.40 14.09 -23.83
N LEU A 444 -33.02 13.07 -23.06
CA LEU A 444 -32.35 11.86 -23.59
C LEU A 444 -33.34 10.85 -24.20
N GLN A 445 -34.55 10.71 -23.65
CA GLN A 445 -35.61 9.90 -24.25
C GLN A 445 -36.24 10.50 -25.52
N ARG A 446 -36.03 11.79 -25.81
CA ARG A 446 -36.44 12.42 -27.08
C ARG A 446 -35.37 12.34 -28.19
N CYS A 447 -34.18 11.83 -27.87
CA CYS A 447 -33.06 11.70 -28.81
C CYS A 447 -32.72 10.23 -29.14
N ILE A 448 -33.45 9.27 -28.56
CA ILE A 448 -33.59 7.88 -29.04
C ILE A 448 -34.93 7.81 -29.74
#